data_AF-A0A940PQ91-F1
#
_entry.id   AF-A0A940PQ91-F1
#
_cell.length_a   1.000
_cell.length_b   1.000
_cell.length_c   1.000
_cell.angle_alpha   90.00
_cell.angle_beta   90.00
_cell.angle_gamma   90.00
#
_symmetry.space_group_name_H-M   'P 1'
#
loop_
_entity.id
_entity.type
_entity.pdbx_description
1 polymer ?
#
loop_
_entity_poly.entity_id
_entity_poly.type
_entity_poly.pdbx_seq_one_letter_code
_entity_poly.pdbx_strand_id
1 'polypeptide(L)'
;MKNVDPFTFFPYEAIVDRPAFTWPNGAKVAVWVIPNIEHFHLELFHPSPDVRNYSRRDYGNRVGIWRLMEVLEKNGVKGTVALNGEIGKYYPRIMEAARSLKWEFMGHGMTNSVMLNTLPKEEEESVIVQTKRVIEEYGEQMYGWLGPGLIETWDTIDLLGKHDVEYVCDWVNDDLPYRMNNGLHSIPYSIELNDMPLFNNPSISIDDFYKRICDTFDVLYEEGGTCGRVMGIALHPFLIGVPHRIKYLDRALKYIASHDKVWFATGHEIIQAYRSL
;
A
#
# COMPACT_ATOMS: atom_id res chain seq x y z
N MET A 1 6.24 -29.44 3.99
CA MET A 1 6.43 -27.99 4.25
C MET A 1 7.67 -27.84 5.10
N LYS A 2 8.62 -27.00 4.72
CA LYS A 2 9.73 -26.65 5.62
C LYS A 2 9.12 -25.86 6.78
N ASN A 3 9.42 -26.26 8.02
CA ASN A 3 9.04 -25.49 9.20
C ASN A 3 10.03 -24.32 9.31
N VAL A 4 9.75 -23.24 8.58
CA VAL A 4 10.60 -22.05 8.56
C VAL A 4 10.24 -21.21 9.77
N ASP A 5 11.23 -20.92 10.61
CA ASP A 5 11.07 -20.00 11.74
C ASP A 5 10.91 -18.57 11.18
N PRO A 6 9.76 -17.90 11.41
CA PRO A 6 9.53 -16.54 10.89
C PRO A 6 10.60 -15.55 11.39
N PHE A 7 11.20 -15.79 12.55
CA PHE A 7 12.21 -14.88 13.10
C PHE A 7 13.57 -14.96 12.37
N THR A 8 13.69 -15.85 11.40
CA THR A 8 14.78 -15.82 10.41
C THR A 8 14.74 -14.56 9.56
N PHE A 9 13.55 -13.97 9.34
CA PHE A 9 13.38 -12.79 8.49
C PHE A 9 13.41 -11.48 9.27
N PHE A 10 12.91 -11.46 10.50
CA PHE A 10 12.92 -10.28 11.38
C PHE A 10 12.89 -10.70 12.85
N PRO A 11 13.52 -9.94 13.77
CA PRO A 11 13.47 -10.28 15.19
C PRO A 11 12.07 -10.06 15.77
N TYR A 12 11.69 -10.85 16.78
CA TYR A 12 10.56 -10.48 17.63
C TYR A 12 10.97 -9.31 18.53
N GLU A 13 10.13 -8.27 18.55
CA GLU A 13 10.25 -7.16 19.48
C GLU A 13 8.86 -6.60 19.75
N ALA A 14 8.44 -6.56 21.02
CA ALA A 14 7.16 -5.98 21.36
C ALA A 14 7.23 -4.45 21.24
N ILE A 15 6.15 -3.84 20.72
CA ILE A 15 6.11 -2.38 20.52
C ILE A 15 6.33 -1.57 21.82
N VAL A 16 6.02 -2.15 22.98
CA VAL A 16 6.21 -1.55 24.30
C VAL A 16 7.66 -1.51 24.77
N ASP A 17 8.53 -2.33 24.18
CA ASP A 17 9.96 -2.40 24.51
C ASP A 17 10.79 -1.46 23.63
N ARG A 18 10.20 -0.90 22.57
CA ARG A 18 10.86 0.00 21.62
C ARG A 18 11.05 1.40 22.20
N PRO A 19 12.14 2.11 21.83
CA PRO A 19 12.33 3.49 22.25
C PRO A 19 11.18 4.37 21.73
N ALA A 20 10.79 5.34 22.56
CA ALA A 20 9.81 6.34 22.17
C ALA A 20 10.35 7.16 20.98
N PHE A 21 9.50 7.39 19.99
CA PHE A 21 9.82 8.16 18.80
C PHE A 21 8.71 9.15 18.48
N THR A 22 9.07 10.21 17.77
CA THR A 22 8.12 11.23 17.31
C THR A 22 8.36 11.52 15.84
N TRP A 23 7.29 11.53 15.06
CA TRP A 23 7.35 11.85 13.64
C TRP A 23 7.73 13.32 13.39
N PRO A 24 8.16 13.67 12.17
CA PRO A 24 8.39 15.06 11.78
C PRO A 24 7.29 16.02 12.23
N ASN A 25 7.69 17.23 12.63
CA ASN A 25 6.82 18.28 13.17
C ASN A 25 6.08 17.91 14.47
N GLY A 26 6.56 16.90 15.21
CA GLY A 26 5.92 16.48 16.45
C GLY A 26 4.65 15.66 16.23
N ALA A 27 4.49 15.06 15.05
CA ALA A 27 3.30 14.30 14.72
C ALA A 27 3.21 13.01 15.55
N LYS A 28 1.99 12.69 15.97
CA LYS A 28 1.63 11.50 16.73
C LYS A 28 1.42 10.29 15.83
N VAL A 29 0.84 10.53 14.66
CA VAL A 29 0.50 9.50 13.69
C VAL A 29 1.00 9.92 12.31
N ALA A 30 1.77 9.04 11.68
CA ALA A 30 2.04 9.10 10.25
C ALA A 30 0.92 8.33 9.54
N VAL A 31 0.12 9.04 8.75
CA VAL A 31 -0.98 8.45 7.97
C VAL A 31 -0.53 8.37 6.52
N TRP A 32 -0.62 7.17 5.94
CA TRP A 32 -0.33 6.96 4.53
C TRP A 32 -1.47 6.22 3.86
N VAL A 33 -1.83 6.70 2.67
CA VAL A 33 -2.91 6.12 1.86
C VAL A 33 -2.29 5.38 0.70
N ILE A 34 -2.75 4.16 0.47
CA ILE A 34 -2.17 3.23 -0.50
C ILE A 34 -3.18 2.88 -1.59
N PRO A 35 -3.28 3.68 -2.67
CA PRO A 35 -4.01 3.31 -3.87
C PRO A 35 -3.35 2.12 -4.57
N ASN A 36 -4.07 1.02 -4.70
CA ASN A 36 -3.67 -0.14 -5.49
C ASN A 36 -4.09 0.10 -6.94
N ILE A 37 -3.15 0.51 -7.79
CA ILE A 37 -3.39 0.76 -9.22
C ILE A 37 -2.92 -0.47 -10.00
N GLU A 38 -3.90 -1.31 -10.29
CA GLU A 38 -3.69 -2.68 -10.74
C GLU A 38 -4.17 -2.90 -12.17
N HIS A 39 -3.50 -3.79 -12.90
CA HIS A 39 -3.97 -4.34 -14.15
C HIS A 39 -4.30 -5.82 -13.96
N PHE A 40 -5.35 -6.27 -14.64
CA PHE A 40 -5.76 -7.67 -14.65
C PHE A 40 -6.07 -8.10 -16.08
N HIS A 41 -5.62 -9.28 -16.43
CA HIS A 41 -5.92 -9.94 -17.70
C HIS A 41 -7.38 -10.43 -17.73
N LEU A 42 -7.91 -10.56 -18.94
CA LEU A 42 -9.32 -10.86 -19.18
C LEU A 42 -9.74 -12.28 -18.75
N GLU A 43 -8.78 -13.19 -18.55
CA GLU A 43 -9.02 -14.61 -18.29
C GLU A 43 -8.77 -15.00 -16.82
N LEU A 44 -8.91 -14.05 -15.89
CA LEU A 44 -8.46 -14.20 -14.51
C LEU A 44 -9.10 -15.34 -13.71
N PHE A 45 -10.43 -15.46 -13.71
CA PHE A 45 -11.13 -16.47 -12.88
C PHE A 45 -11.87 -17.55 -13.69
N HIS A 46 -11.99 -17.37 -15.00
CA HIS A 46 -12.77 -18.25 -15.86
C HIS A 46 -12.02 -18.51 -17.17
N PRO A 47 -12.08 -19.73 -17.74
CA PRO A 47 -11.37 -20.14 -18.96
C PRO A 47 -11.98 -19.55 -20.26
N SER A 48 -12.65 -18.40 -20.18
CA SER A 48 -13.33 -17.67 -21.26
C SER A 48 -13.51 -16.23 -20.76
N PRO A 49 -13.61 -15.20 -21.62
CA PRO A 49 -13.34 -13.84 -21.18
C PRO A 49 -14.23 -13.49 -19.99
N ASP A 50 -13.61 -13.24 -18.85
CA ASP A 50 -14.26 -12.89 -17.60
C ASP A 50 -14.61 -11.40 -17.62
N VAL A 51 -15.50 -11.06 -18.56
CA VAL A 51 -15.88 -9.70 -18.88
C VAL A 51 -16.37 -8.98 -17.62
N ARG A 52 -17.14 -9.66 -16.76
CA ARG A 52 -17.70 -9.06 -15.55
C ARG A 52 -16.59 -8.66 -14.57
N ASN A 53 -15.69 -9.58 -14.22
CA ASN A 53 -14.67 -9.28 -13.23
C ASN A 53 -13.60 -8.33 -13.78
N TYR A 54 -13.24 -8.47 -15.05
CA TYR A 54 -12.33 -7.55 -15.73
C TYR A 54 -12.92 -6.13 -15.81
N SER A 55 -14.13 -5.96 -16.35
CA SER A 55 -14.74 -4.64 -16.52
C SER A 55 -14.95 -3.90 -15.21
N ARG A 56 -15.26 -4.64 -14.13
CA ARG A 56 -15.32 -4.08 -12.77
C ARG A 56 -13.98 -3.49 -12.35
N ARG A 57 -12.85 -4.16 -12.60
CA ARG A 57 -11.50 -3.66 -12.27
C ARG A 57 -11.08 -2.51 -13.17
N ASP A 58 -11.34 -2.63 -14.47
CA ASP A 58 -11.09 -1.57 -15.44
C ASP A 58 -11.87 -0.28 -15.11
N TYR A 59 -13.07 -0.38 -14.51
CA TYR A 59 -13.78 0.79 -13.97
C TYR A 59 -12.92 1.60 -12.99
N GLY A 60 -12.07 0.93 -12.21
CA GLY A 60 -11.11 1.58 -11.31
C GLY A 60 -10.15 2.47 -12.07
N ASN A 61 -9.46 1.94 -13.07
CA ASN A 61 -8.50 2.69 -13.88
C ASN A 61 -9.17 3.73 -14.81
N ARG A 62 -10.40 3.45 -15.24
CA ARG A 62 -11.17 4.32 -16.15
C ARG A 62 -11.84 5.50 -15.45
N VAL A 63 -12.36 5.30 -14.24
CA VAL A 63 -13.25 6.25 -13.54
C VAL A 63 -12.86 6.42 -12.08
N GLY A 64 -12.71 5.32 -11.35
CA GLY A 64 -12.54 5.35 -9.89
C GLY A 64 -11.29 6.10 -9.44
N ILE A 65 -10.18 5.93 -10.16
CA ILE A 65 -8.89 6.53 -9.83
C ILE A 65 -8.92 8.06 -9.85
N TRP A 66 -9.65 8.64 -10.80
CA TRP A 66 -9.76 10.10 -10.94
C TRP A 66 -10.50 10.71 -9.75
N ARG A 67 -11.56 10.06 -9.26
CA ARG A 67 -12.25 10.51 -8.05
C ARG A 67 -11.38 10.35 -6.80
N LEU A 68 -10.60 9.27 -6.74
CA LEU A 68 -9.66 9.05 -5.64
C LEU A 68 -8.59 10.14 -5.61
N MET A 69 -7.99 10.46 -6.77
CA MET A 69 -7.03 11.56 -6.92
C MET A 69 -7.62 12.90 -6.45
N GLU A 70 -8.81 13.27 -6.90
CA GLU A 70 -9.51 14.49 -6.47
C GLU A 70 -9.72 14.54 -4.95
N VAL A 71 -10.13 13.42 -4.33
CA VAL A 71 -10.35 13.35 -2.88
C VAL A 71 -9.04 13.45 -2.09
N LEU A 72 -7.98 12.76 -2.52
CA LEU A 72 -6.69 12.84 -1.82
C LEU A 72 -6.09 14.24 -1.95
N GLU A 73 -6.08 14.82 -3.15
CA GLU A 73 -5.59 16.19 -3.39
C GLU A 73 -6.35 17.22 -2.55
N LYS A 74 -7.68 17.16 -2.55
CA LYS A 74 -8.54 18.04 -1.75
C LYS A 74 -8.20 18.01 -0.25
N ASN A 75 -7.76 16.86 0.26
CA ASN A 75 -7.40 16.68 1.67
C ASN A 75 -5.89 16.81 1.92
N GLY A 76 -5.10 17.23 0.93
CA GLY A 76 -3.65 17.41 1.06
C GLY A 76 -2.86 16.11 1.24
N VAL A 77 -3.42 14.99 0.78
CA VAL A 77 -2.83 13.65 0.95
C VAL A 77 -2.13 13.21 -0.33
N LYS A 78 -0.88 12.74 -0.19
CA LYS A 78 -0.16 12.04 -1.26
C LYS A 78 -0.44 10.53 -1.13
N GLY A 79 -0.62 9.85 -2.26
CA GLY A 79 -0.69 8.39 -2.30
C GLY A 79 0.70 7.76 -2.35
N THR A 80 0.82 6.56 -1.78
CA THR A 80 1.87 5.60 -2.17
C THR A 80 1.19 4.54 -3.04
N VAL A 81 1.49 4.51 -4.33
CA VAL A 81 0.79 3.65 -5.28
C VAL A 81 1.38 2.26 -5.26
N ALA A 82 0.58 1.25 -4.88
CA ALA A 82 0.90 -0.14 -5.21
C ALA A 82 0.71 -0.32 -6.73
N LEU A 83 1.80 -0.27 -7.49
CA LEU A 83 1.74 -0.13 -8.94
C LEU A 83 2.08 -1.44 -9.64
N ASN A 84 1.13 -1.93 -10.44
CA ASN A 84 1.44 -2.96 -11.44
C ASN A 84 2.24 -2.37 -12.60
N GLY A 85 3.33 -3.01 -13.03
CA GLY A 85 4.14 -2.56 -14.16
C GLY A 85 3.36 -2.41 -15.48
N GLU A 86 2.36 -3.27 -15.73
CA GLU A 86 1.53 -3.16 -16.94
C GLU A 86 0.68 -1.88 -17.02
N ILE A 87 0.49 -1.16 -15.90
CA ILE A 87 -0.16 0.16 -15.91
C ILE A 87 0.61 1.13 -16.80
N GLY A 88 1.95 1.12 -16.77
CA GLY A 88 2.78 1.99 -17.61
C GLY A 88 2.56 1.78 -19.10
N LYS A 89 2.15 0.57 -19.50
CA LYS A 89 1.82 0.20 -20.89
C LYS A 89 0.39 0.58 -21.27
N TYR A 90 -0.59 0.23 -20.44
CA TYR A 90 -2.01 0.35 -20.80
C TYR A 90 -2.64 1.68 -20.41
N TYR A 91 -2.16 2.33 -19.34
CA TYR A 91 -2.75 3.55 -18.78
C TYR A 91 -1.69 4.62 -18.43
N PRO A 92 -0.83 5.04 -19.38
CA PRO A 92 0.26 6.00 -19.11
C PRO A 92 -0.25 7.33 -18.54
N ARG A 93 -1.48 7.75 -18.89
CA ARG A 93 -2.10 8.97 -18.33
C ARG A 93 -2.31 8.91 -16.81
N ILE A 94 -2.55 7.72 -16.24
CA ILE A 94 -2.67 7.54 -14.79
C ILE A 94 -1.31 7.79 -14.12
N MET A 95 -0.23 7.28 -14.73
CA MET A 95 1.14 7.50 -14.26
C MET A 95 1.48 8.99 -14.24
N GLU A 96 1.23 9.69 -15.35
CA GLU A 96 1.48 11.14 -15.47
C GLU A 96 0.71 11.95 -14.42
N ALA A 97 -0.54 11.59 -14.16
CA ALA A 97 -1.37 12.26 -13.16
C ALA A 97 -0.86 12.03 -11.74
N ALA A 98 -0.54 10.78 -11.37
CA ALA A 98 -0.01 10.46 -10.05
C ALA A 98 1.34 11.15 -9.78
N ARG A 99 2.23 11.22 -10.78
CA ARG A 99 3.47 12.01 -10.70
C ARG A 99 3.22 13.50 -10.48
N SER A 100 2.25 14.06 -11.20
CA SER A 100 1.88 15.48 -11.07
C SER A 100 1.38 15.80 -9.66
N LEU A 101 0.72 14.83 -9.02
CA LEU A 101 0.28 14.87 -7.63
C LEU A 101 1.39 14.52 -6.62
N LYS A 102 2.61 14.23 -7.08
CA LYS A 102 3.77 13.83 -6.27
C LYS A 102 3.48 12.60 -5.41
N TRP A 103 2.71 11.65 -5.96
CA TRP A 103 2.53 10.35 -5.34
C TRP A 103 3.81 9.52 -5.52
N GLU A 104 4.08 8.63 -4.58
CA GLU A 104 5.17 7.66 -4.68
C GLU A 104 4.73 6.43 -5.47
N PHE A 105 5.60 5.86 -6.30
CA PHE A 105 5.39 4.55 -6.90
C PHE A 105 6.16 3.44 -6.16
N MET A 106 5.42 2.52 -5.53
CA MET A 106 5.96 1.26 -5.01
C MET A 106 5.61 0.11 -5.96
N GLY A 107 6.50 -0.87 -6.05
CA GLY A 107 6.29 -2.01 -6.94
C GLY A 107 5.19 -2.93 -6.41
N HIS A 108 4.34 -3.42 -7.32
CA HIS A 108 3.29 -4.39 -7.02
C HIS A 108 3.24 -5.50 -8.07
N GLY A 109 4.39 -6.00 -8.51
CA GLY A 109 4.49 -6.95 -9.62
C GLY A 109 4.10 -6.36 -10.99
N MET A 110 4.12 -7.19 -12.04
CA MET A 110 3.74 -6.73 -13.39
C MET A 110 2.22 -6.65 -13.56
N THR A 111 1.46 -7.53 -12.92
CA THR A 111 0.00 -7.68 -13.03
C THR A 111 -0.54 -8.44 -11.82
N ASN A 112 -1.77 -8.16 -11.41
CA ASN A 112 -2.46 -8.94 -10.36
C ASN A 112 -3.17 -10.18 -10.90
N SER A 113 -2.88 -10.56 -12.16
CA SER A 113 -3.29 -11.84 -12.77
C SER A 113 -2.33 -13.00 -12.54
N VAL A 114 -1.12 -12.73 -12.07
CA VAL A 114 -0.08 -13.74 -11.85
C VAL A 114 0.52 -13.51 -10.47
N MET A 115 0.46 -14.54 -9.62
CA MET A 115 0.95 -14.45 -8.23
C MET A 115 2.42 -14.89 -8.17
N LEU A 116 3.25 -14.19 -7.38
CA LEU A 116 4.69 -14.47 -7.29
C LEU A 116 4.97 -15.92 -6.86
N ASN A 117 4.20 -16.46 -5.93
CA ASN A 117 4.35 -17.83 -5.44
C ASN A 117 3.96 -18.93 -6.44
N THR A 118 3.47 -18.56 -7.63
CA THR A 118 3.22 -19.49 -8.74
C THR A 118 4.36 -19.53 -9.75
N LEU A 119 5.34 -18.63 -9.62
CA LEU A 119 6.46 -18.48 -10.53
C LEU A 119 7.70 -19.24 -10.05
N PRO A 120 8.56 -19.71 -10.97
CA PRO A 120 9.95 -20.03 -10.67
C PRO A 120 10.70 -18.81 -10.13
N LYS A 121 11.73 -19.03 -9.32
CA LYS A 121 12.54 -17.97 -8.70
C LYS A 121 13.13 -16.99 -9.73
N GLU A 122 13.62 -17.49 -10.85
CA GLU A 122 14.21 -16.67 -11.90
C GLU A 122 13.16 -15.75 -12.56
N GLU A 123 11.92 -16.21 -12.64
CA GLU A 123 10.80 -15.40 -13.14
C GLU A 123 10.34 -14.37 -12.12
N GLU A 124 10.39 -14.69 -10.82
CA GLU A 124 10.12 -13.75 -9.73
C GLU A 124 11.08 -12.55 -9.75
N GLU A 125 12.39 -12.80 -9.85
CA GLU A 125 13.39 -11.72 -9.98
C GLU A 125 13.15 -10.89 -11.24
N SER A 126 12.78 -11.54 -12.35
CA SER A 126 12.43 -10.85 -13.59
C SER A 126 11.23 -9.91 -13.41
N VAL A 127 10.20 -10.34 -12.67
CA VAL A 127 9.03 -9.50 -12.36
C VAL A 127 9.43 -8.27 -11.54
N ILE A 128 10.29 -8.42 -10.53
CA ILE A 128 10.81 -7.30 -9.72
C ILE A 128 11.57 -6.31 -10.62
N VAL A 129 12.52 -6.80 -11.42
CA VAL A 129 13.35 -5.98 -12.32
C VAL A 129 12.51 -5.23 -13.36
N GLN A 130 11.53 -5.91 -13.97
CA GLN A 130 10.65 -5.29 -14.96
C GLN A 130 9.73 -4.24 -14.33
N THR A 131 9.19 -4.50 -13.14
CA THR A 131 8.35 -3.54 -12.41
C THR A 131 9.17 -2.30 -12.03
N LYS A 132 10.38 -2.50 -11.49
CA LYS A 132 11.33 -1.43 -11.18
C LYS A 132 11.64 -0.57 -12.41
N ARG A 133 11.97 -1.21 -13.53
CA ARG A 133 12.25 -0.52 -14.79
C ARG A 133 11.09 0.38 -15.23
N VAL A 134 9.85 -0.10 -15.14
CA VAL A 134 8.68 0.73 -15.49
C VAL A 134 8.62 1.96 -14.59
N ILE A 135 8.78 1.82 -13.28
CA ILE A 135 8.76 2.96 -12.34
C ILE A 135 9.88 3.96 -12.68
N GLU A 136 11.09 3.48 -12.98
CA GLU A 136 12.25 4.31 -13.31
C GLU A 136 12.16 5.01 -14.67
N GLU A 137 11.48 4.42 -15.66
CA GLU A 137 11.14 5.09 -16.92
C GLU A 137 10.26 6.33 -16.69
N TYR A 138 9.52 6.34 -15.59
CA TYR A 138 8.76 7.49 -15.10
C TYR A 138 9.55 8.33 -14.08
N GLY A 139 10.88 8.24 -14.04
CA GLY A 139 11.75 9.15 -13.28
C GLY A 139 11.60 9.11 -11.76
N GLU A 140 11.04 8.02 -11.23
CA GLU A 140 11.00 7.70 -9.80
C GLU A 140 11.86 6.47 -9.51
N GLN A 141 12.39 6.36 -8.29
CA GLN A 141 13.07 5.15 -7.84
C GLN A 141 12.07 4.27 -7.08
N MET A 142 12.11 2.97 -7.32
CA MET A 142 11.25 2.01 -6.61
C MET A 142 11.82 1.72 -5.22
N TYR A 143 11.40 2.49 -4.22
CA TYR A 143 11.82 2.31 -2.82
C TYR A 143 11.00 1.25 -2.08
N GLY A 144 9.74 1.07 -2.45
CA GLY A 144 8.83 0.14 -1.79
C GLY A 144 8.43 -1.04 -2.66
N TRP A 145 8.02 -2.12 -1.99
CA TRP A 145 7.36 -3.26 -2.61
C TRP A 145 6.16 -3.74 -1.79
N LEU A 146 5.13 -4.19 -2.49
CA LEU A 146 4.02 -4.98 -1.96
C LEU A 146 3.81 -6.16 -2.91
N GLY A 147 3.86 -7.40 -2.44
CA GLY A 147 3.56 -8.56 -3.28
C GLY A 147 2.10 -8.55 -3.78
N PRO A 148 1.82 -8.89 -5.05
CA PRO A 148 0.45 -9.13 -5.52
C PRO A 148 -0.33 -10.05 -4.59
N GLY A 149 -1.42 -9.55 -4.01
CA GLY A 149 -2.23 -10.29 -3.05
C GLY A 149 -1.63 -10.44 -1.65
N LEU A 150 -0.63 -9.63 -1.26
CA LEU A 150 0.15 -9.77 -0.02
C LEU A 150 0.87 -11.12 0.05
N ILE A 151 1.44 -11.52 -1.09
CA ILE A 151 2.07 -12.83 -1.27
C ILE A 151 3.51 -12.61 -1.70
N GLU A 152 4.41 -13.22 -0.93
CA GLU A 152 5.83 -13.35 -1.21
C GLU A 152 6.23 -14.83 -1.27
N THR A 153 7.43 -15.09 -1.76
CA THR A 153 8.16 -16.35 -1.59
C THR A 153 9.24 -16.15 -0.52
N TRP A 154 9.92 -17.24 -0.14
CA TRP A 154 11.06 -17.16 0.78
C TRP A 154 12.27 -16.44 0.20
N ASP A 155 12.29 -16.22 -1.12
CA ASP A 155 13.38 -15.55 -1.82
C ASP A 155 13.08 -14.05 -2.05
N THR A 156 11.82 -13.61 -1.98
CA THR A 156 11.38 -12.26 -2.37
C THR A 156 12.17 -11.17 -1.68
N ILE A 157 12.27 -11.18 -0.35
CA ILE A 157 12.94 -10.11 0.38
C ILE A 157 14.42 -9.98 0.03
N ASP A 158 15.10 -11.08 -0.27
CA ASP A 158 16.52 -11.08 -0.64
C ASP A 158 16.70 -10.62 -2.09
N LEU A 159 15.77 -10.98 -2.97
CA LEU A 159 15.73 -10.46 -4.34
C LEU A 159 15.51 -8.95 -4.34
N LEU A 160 14.55 -8.44 -3.57
CA LEU A 160 14.28 -7.00 -3.43
C LEU A 160 15.49 -6.23 -2.93
N GLY A 161 16.19 -6.75 -1.90
CA GLY A 161 17.41 -6.14 -1.37
C GLY A 161 18.55 -6.03 -2.38
N LYS A 162 18.66 -6.95 -3.35
CA LYS A 162 19.65 -6.86 -4.45
C LYS A 162 19.35 -5.75 -5.46
N HIS A 163 18.11 -5.30 -5.51
CA HIS A 163 17.61 -4.29 -6.45
C HIS A 163 17.26 -2.98 -5.75
N ASP A 164 17.99 -2.63 -4.69
CA ASP A 164 17.92 -1.34 -3.97
C ASP A 164 16.50 -0.94 -3.51
N VAL A 165 15.63 -1.93 -3.27
CA VAL A 165 14.36 -1.71 -2.58
C VAL A 165 14.68 -1.47 -1.10
N GLU A 166 13.92 -0.61 -0.45
CA GLU A 166 14.16 -0.13 0.90
C GLU A 166 13.18 -0.68 1.92
N TYR A 167 11.95 -0.95 1.49
CA TYR A 167 10.89 -1.45 2.36
C TYR A 167 9.89 -2.37 1.67
N VAL A 168 9.22 -3.20 2.48
CA VAL A 168 8.14 -4.11 2.09
C VAL A 168 6.89 -3.89 2.94
N CYS A 169 5.73 -4.28 2.41
CA CYS A 169 4.42 -4.03 3.01
C CYS A 169 3.67 -5.33 3.41
N ASP A 170 4.22 -6.49 3.03
CA ASP A 170 3.55 -7.79 3.13
C ASP A 170 3.40 -8.30 4.57
N TRP A 171 4.20 -7.76 5.50
CA TRP A 171 4.22 -8.15 6.90
C TRP A 171 3.37 -7.19 7.74
N VAL A 172 2.09 -7.56 7.90
CA VAL A 172 1.01 -6.77 8.52
C VAL A 172 0.89 -7.00 10.04
N ASN A 173 2.01 -6.97 10.76
CA ASN A 173 2.13 -7.42 12.15
C ASN A 173 2.57 -6.33 13.14
N ASP A 174 2.52 -5.05 12.76
CA ASP A 174 3.00 -3.96 13.60
C ASP A 174 2.29 -2.62 13.31
N ASP A 175 2.45 -1.64 14.21
CA ASP A 175 1.98 -0.25 14.05
C ASP A 175 3.15 0.75 13.92
N LEU A 176 4.39 0.25 13.87
CA LEU A 176 5.59 0.98 13.53
C LEU A 176 6.41 0.22 12.49
N PRO A 177 7.25 0.89 11.68
CA PRO A 177 8.20 0.18 10.86
C PRO A 177 9.17 -0.61 11.73
N TYR A 178 9.70 -1.70 11.21
CA TYR A 178 10.79 -2.43 11.85
C TYR A 178 11.81 -2.91 10.83
N ARG A 179 13.05 -3.07 11.27
CA ARG A 179 14.14 -3.52 10.41
C ARG A 179 14.17 -5.05 10.32
N MET A 180 14.19 -5.57 9.10
CA MET A 180 14.34 -6.99 8.80
C MET A 180 15.82 -7.40 8.88
N ASN A 181 16.10 -8.69 9.04
CA ASN A 181 17.44 -9.23 9.22
C ASN A 181 18.35 -9.00 7.99
N ASN A 182 17.77 -8.91 6.79
CA ASN A 182 18.50 -8.61 5.56
C ASN A 182 18.71 -7.10 5.29
N GLY A 183 18.21 -6.23 6.17
CA GLY A 183 18.40 -4.78 6.13
C GLY A 183 17.24 -3.97 5.55
N LEU A 184 16.28 -4.62 4.88
CA LEU A 184 15.00 -3.99 4.50
C LEU A 184 14.21 -3.54 5.72
N HIS A 185 13.20 -2.70 5.51
CA HIS A 185 12.23 -2.37 6.54
C HIS A 185 10.86 -2.95 6.18
N SER A 186 10.12 -3.46 7.16
CA SER A 186 8.68 -3.64 7.02
C SER A 186 7.99 -2.34 7.41
N ILE A 187 6.95 -1.94 6.67
CA ILE A 187 6.07 -0.82 7.01
C ILE A 187 4.61 -1.30 7.19
N PRO A 188 3.86 -0.81 8.20
CA PRO A 188 2.47 -1.21 8.42
C PRO A 188 1.51 -0.85 7.27
N TYR A 189 0.97 -1.85 6.56
CA TYR A 189 -0.02 -1.68 5.46
C TYR A 189 -1.50 -1.80 5.88
N SER A 190 -1.79 -2.61 6.91
CA SER A 190 -3.13 -2.95 7.44
C SER A 190 -4.02 -3.82 6.53
N ILE A 191 -4.43 -4.99 7.03
CA ILE A 191 -5.54 -5.79 6.46
C ILE A 191 -6.89 -5.26 6.91
N GLU A 192 -6.93 -4.72 8.12
CA GLU A 192 -8.16 -4.27 8.77
C GLU A 192 -8.70 -2.97 8.16
N LEU A 193 -7.82 -2.13 7.62
CA LEU A 193 -8.15 -0.91 6.86
C LEU A 193 -7.87 -1.07 5.36
N ASN A 194 -8.23 -2.24 4.82
CA ASN A 194 -8.17 -2.54 3.40
C ASN A 194 -9.56 -2.72 2.82
N ASP A 195 -9.91 -1.94 1.80
CA ASP A 195 -11.26 -1.95 1.24
C ASP A 195 -11.61 -3.25 0.49
N MET A 196 -10.61 -4.01 0.02
CA MET A 196 -10.80 -5.28 -0.70
C MET A 196 -11.37 -6.40 0.19
N PRO A 197 -10.68 -6.87 1.26
CA PRO A 197 -11.23 -7.92 2.12
C PRO A 197 -12.55 -7.48 2.76
N LEU A 198 -12.70 -6.18 3.08
CA LEU A 198 -13.92 -5.67 3.68
C LEU A 198 -15.10 -5.70 2.73
N PHE A 199 -14.98 -5.15 1.52
CA PHE A 199 -16.10 -5.09 0.59
C PHE A 199 -16.34 -6.38 -0.19
N ASN A 200 -15.42 -7.34 -0.14
CA ASN A 200 -15.67 -8.69 -0.59
C ASN A 200 -16.44 -9.52 0.46
N ASN A 201 -16.50 -9.07 1.72
CA ASN A 201 -17.41 -9.61 2.72
C ASN A 201 -18.77 -8.87 2.64
N PRO A 202 -19.86 -9.53 2.19
CA PRO A 202 -21.15 -8.87 1.94
C PRO A 202 -21.77 -8.17 3.16
N SER A 203 -21.33 -8.51 4.37
CA SER A 203 -21.92 -8.03 5.62
C SER A 203 -21.34 -6.71 6.13
N ILE A 204 -20.30 -6.16 5.49
CA ILE A 204 -19.64 -4.93 5.95
C ILE A 204 -20.09 -3.74 5.09
N SER A 205 -20.73 -2.75 5.73
CA SER A 205 -21.21 -1.55 5.04
C SER A 205 -20.09 -0.53 4.81
N ILE A 206 -20.34 0.44 3.93
CA ILE A 206 -19.40 1.56 3.72
C ILE A 206 -19.34 2.48 4.96
N ASP A 207 -20.44 2.63 5.69
CA ASP A 207 -20.48 3.39 6.95
C ASP A 207 -19.59 2.72 8.01
N ASP A 208 -19.56 1.38 8.05
CA ASP A 208 -18.65 0.63 8.93
C ASP A 208 -17.19 0.89 8.54
N PHE A 209 -16.86 0.90 7.25
CA PHE A 209 -15.49 1.22 6.82
C PHE A 209 -15.06 2.63 7.23
N TYR A 210 -15.92 3.63 7.02
CA TYR A 210 -15.69 4.99 7.51
C TYR A 210 -15.45 5.01 9.02
N LYS A 211 -16.32 4.34 9.79
CA LYS A 211 -16.21 4.27 11.25
C LYS A 211 -14.90 3.61 11.68
N ARG A 212 -14.51 2.50 11.04
CA ARG A 212 -13.24 1.82 11.32
C ARG A 212 -12.03 2.70 11.09
N ILE A 213 -12.01 3.49 10.01
CA ILE A 213 -10.93 4.45 9.76
C ILE A 213 -10.85 5.46 10.92
N CYS A 214 -11.97 6.06 11.34
CA CYS A 214 -12.00 7.00 12.46
C CYS A 214 -11.59 6.35 13.79
N ASP A 215 -12.20 5.20 14.14
CA ASP A 215 -11.94 4.52 15.40
C ASP A 215 -10.47 4.04 15.48
N THR A 216 -9.88 3.54 14.38
CA THR A 216 -8.45 3.20 14.34
C THR A 216 -7.57 4.44 14.48
N PHE A 217 -7.91 5.54 13.81
CA PHE A 217 -7.17 6.79 13.96
C PHE A 217 -7.17 7.28 15.41
N ASP A 218 -8.32 7.28 16.08
CA ASP A 218 -8.46 7.78 17.45
C ASP A 218 -7.54 7.03 18.42
N VAL A 219 -7.49 5.69 18.31
CA VAL A 219 -6.61 4.83 19.13
C VAL A 219 -5.13 5.13 18.84
N LEU A 220 -4.73 5.10 17.56
CA LEU A 220 -3.33 5.35 17.19
C LEU A 220 -2.90 6.77 17.54
N TYR A 221 -3.82 7.74 17.51
CA TYR A 221 -3.57 9.12 17.89
C TYR A 221 -3.39 9.31 19.39
N GLU A 222 -4.13 8.55 20.21
CA GLU A 222 -3.93 8.52 21.66
C GLU A 222 -2.57 7.90 22.00
N GLU A 223 -2.28 6.69 21.47
CA GLU A 223 -1.01 6.00 21.69
C GLU A 223 0.20 6.79 21.16
N GLY A 224 0.02 7.46 20.03
CA GLY A 224 0.94 8.37 19.38
C GLY A 224 1.40 9.54 20.27
N GLY A 225 0.71 9.80 21.39
CA GLY A 225 1.13 10.75 22.41
C GLY A 225 2.37 10.31 23.20
N THR A 226 2.63 9.00 23.26
CA THR A 226 3.79 8.42 23.97
C THR A 226 4.88 8.00 22.99
N CYS A 227 4.50 7.34 21.90
CA CYS A 227 5.40 6.91 20.84
C CYS A 227 4.63 6.91 19.53
N GLY A 228 5.21 7.44 18.46
CA GLY A 228 4.55 7.57 17.17
C GLY A 228 3.93 6.27 16.66
N ARG A 229 2.91 6.40 15.81
CA ARG A 229 2.25 5.27 15.13
C ARG A 229 2.17 5.51 13.62
N VAL A 230 2.09 4.43 12.85
CA VAL A 230 1.77 4.46 11.42
C VAL A 230 0.37 3.93 11.21
N MET A 231 -0.42 4.63 10.39
CA MET A 231 -1.75 4.22 9.99
C MET A 231 -1.81 4.08 8.47
N GLY A 232 -1.87 2.82 8.00
CA GLY A 232 -2.07 2.50 6.58
C GLY A 232 -3.56 2.40 6.21
N ILE A 233 -3.93 2.99 5.06
CA ILE A 233 -5.27 2.87 4.48
C ILE A 233 -5.15 2.35 3.05
N ALA A 234 -5.45 1.07 2.84
CA ALA A 234 -5.32 0.38 1.57
C ALA A 234 -6.62 0.46 0.75
N LEU A 235 -6.51 0.98 -0.48
CA LEU A 235 -7.66 1.35 -1.29
C LEU A 235 -7.55 0.83 -2.72
N HIS A 236 -8.64 0.31 -3.27
CA HIS A 236 -8.71 -0.13 -4.67
C HIS A 236 -9.65 0.80 -5.44
N PRO A 237 -9.21 1.48 -6.51
CA PRO A 237 -10.03 2.46 -7.22
C PRO A 237 -11.38 1.92 -7.72
N PHE A 238 -11.46 0.64 -8.08
CA PHE A 238 -12.72 0.02 -8.50
C PHE A 238 -13.67 -0.33 -7.35
N LEU A 239 -13.20 -0.23 -6.10
CA LEU A 239 -13.97 -0.42 -4.89
C LEU A 239 -14.33 0.91 -4.26
N ILE A 240 -13.37 1.66 -3.71
CA ILE A 240 -13.66 2.93 -3.03
C ILE A 240 -14.09 4.04 -3.99
N GLY A 241 -13.61 4.01 -5.23
CA GLY A 241 -13.85 5.06 -6.24
C GLY A 241 -15.24 5.05 -6.87
N VAL A 242 -16.12 4.11 -6.49
CA VAL A 242 -17.52 4.10 -6.96
C VAL A 242 -18.34 5.21 -6.29
N PRO A 243 -19.39 5.74 -6.95
CA PRO A 243 -20.06 6.97 -6.51
C PRO A 243 -20.66 6.92 -5.10
N HIS A 244 -21.15 5.76 -4.67
CA HIS A 244 -21.79 5.61 -3.36
C HIS A 244 -20.77 5.49 -2.21
N ARG A 245 -19.49 5.22 -2.51
CA ARG A 245 -18.43 4.99 -1.49
C ARG A 245 -17.46 6.14 -1.33
N ILE A 246 -17.06 6.79 -2.43
CA ILE A 246 -15.98 7.78 -2.41
C ILE A 246 -16.20 8.93 -1.43
N LYS A 247 -17.45 9.36 -1.22
CA LYS A 247 -17.80 10.41 -0.25
C LYS A 247 -17.42 10.06 1.20
N TYR A 248 -17.35 8.78 1.54
CA TYR A 248 -17.00 8.31 2.88
C TYR A 248 -15.50 8.38 3.12
N LEU A 249 -14.68 8.11 2.10
CA LEU A 249 -13.24 8.35 2.17
C LEU A 249 -12.96 9.84 2.39
N ASP A 250 -13.60 10.73 1.62
CA ASP A 250 -13.45 12.19 1.79
C ASP A 250 -13.83 12.62 3.22
N ARG A 251 -14.90 12.07 3.78
CA ARG A 251 -15.28 12.33 5.18
C ARG A 251 -14.23 11.84 6.18
N ALA A 252 -13.69 10.63 5.98
CA ALA A 252 -12.69 10.06 6.88
C ALA A 252 -11.37 10.86 6.86
N LEU A 253 -10.88 11.20 5.66
CA LEU A 253 -9.66 11.99 5.51
C LEU A 253 -9.84 13.40 6.06
N LYS A 254 -11.00 14.02 5.85
CA LYS A 254 -11.32 15.32 6.46
C LYS A 254 -11.37 15.25 7.99
N TYR A 255 -11.88 14.16 8.56
CA TYR A 255 -11.87 13.93 10.01
C TYR A 255 -10.44 13.86 10.53
N ILE A 256 -9.60 13.00 9.93
CA ILE A 256 -8.18 12.86 10.29
C ILE A 256 -7.46 14.22 10.18
N ALA A 257 -7.61 14.91 9.05
CA ALA A 257 -6.98 16.21 8.78
C ALA A 257 -7.48 17.34 9.71
N SER A 258 -8.59 17.15 10.44
CA SER A 258 -9.08 18.13 11.41
C SER A 258 -8.36 18.07 12.76
N HIS A 259 -7.49 17.09 12.97
CA HIS A 259 -6.67 16.95 14.17
C HIS A 259 -5.26 17.52 13.96
N ASP A 260 -4.73 18.20 14.98
CA ASP A 260 -3.34 18.64 14.99
C ASP A 260 -2.38 17.44 15.05
N LYS A 261 -1.10 17.66 14.72
CA LYS A 261 -0.03 16.65 14.87
C LYS A 261 -0.30 15.34 14.13
N VAL A 262 -0.93 15.42 12.96
CA VAL A 262 -1.03 14.32 11.99
C VAL A 262 -0.08 14.61 10.84
N TRP A 263 0.67 13.60 10.41
CA TRP A 263 1.56 13.72 9.26
C TRP A 263 1.08 12.81 8.13
N PHE A 264 0.57 13.41 7.06
CA PHE A 264 0.33 12.66 5.82
C PHE A 264 1.64 12.50 5.08
N ALA A 265 2.04 11.26 4.86
CA ALA A 265 3.35 10.91 4.32
C ALA A 265 3.24 9.79 3.29
N THR A 266 4.21 9.70 2.39
CA THR A 266 4.40 8.50 1.56
C THR A 266 5.18 7.43 2.34
N GLY A 267 5.16 6.19 1.86
CA GLY A 267 5.88 5.08 2.50
C GLY A 267 7.38 5.36 2.63
N HIS A 268 8.00 5.87 1.57
CA HIS A 268 9.40 6.26 1.59
C HIS A 268 9.68 7.41 2.57
N GLU A 269 8.82 8.44 2.64
CA GLU A 269 8.96 9.51 3.63
C GLU A 269 8.96 8.95 5.07
N ILE A 270 8.06 7.99 5.36
CA ILE A 270 7.99 7.30 6.67
C ILE A 270 9.29 6.55 6.96
N ILE A 271 9.81 5.78 6.01
CA ILE A 271 11.04 4.99 6.19
C ILE A 271 12.25 5.90 6.41
N GLN A 272 12.37 7.00 5.68
CA GLN A 272 13.47 7.95 5.88
C GLN A 272 13.43 8.61 7.26
N ALA A 273 12.23 8.97 7.73
CA ALA A 273 12.04 9.50 9.07
C ALA A 273 12.39 8.47 10.15
N TYR A 274 11.99 7.21 9.96
CA TYR A 274 12.25 6.13 10.91
C TYR A 274 13.74 5.75 10.97
N ARG A 275 14.46 5.76 9.85
CA ARG A 275 15.90 5.46 9.80
C ARG A 275 16.80 6.49 10.45
N SER A 276 16.28 7.69 10.67
CA SER A 276 17.03 8.77 11.34
C SER A 276 17.10 8.59 12.87
N LEU A 277 16.55 7.48 13.38
CA LEU A 277 16.66 6.99 14.75
C LEU A 277 17.97 6.23 14.99
#